data_AF-A0A354CSE9-F1
#
_entry.id   AF-A0A354CSE9-F1
#
_cell.length_a   1.000
_cell.length_b   1.000
_cell.length_c   1.000
_cell.angle_alpha   90.00
_cell.angle_beta   90.00
_cell.angle_gamma   90.00
#
_symmetry.space_group_name_H-M   'P 1'
#
loop_
_entity.id
_entity.type
_entity.pdbx_description
1 polymer ?
#
loop_
_entity_poly.entity_id
_entity_poly.type
_entity_poly.pdbx_seq_one_letter_code
_entity_poly.pdbx_strand_id
1 'polypeptide(L)'
;MASRIMHLCISRELEGIIRPDNVNNFRIGHILPDAVIKADKKQVNTHFIRAFEEKGKYYKIFDYYAFYDRFRDVILRNEVFLGYYFHLIEDNIFRNVLYSDLNMMNRRGDSGFLKELYSDYRILNNIIIKKYLLKNDLYLPKSFADCKINDIYNFELTDFLEDLKRDFHKIEGKPEIFTESITEQYFKRCVKICSVEYESIRQGKHFLSEKELAFEINGINP
;
A
#
# COMPACT_ATOMS: atom_id res chain seq x y z
N MET A 1 -0.99 -3.27 -7.04
CA MET A 1 -1.01 -2.61 -5.73
C MET A 1 -2.45 -2.27 -5.47
N ALA A 2 -2.85 -2.06 -4.22
CA ALA A 2 -4.19 -1.56 -3.93
C ALA A 2 -4.38 -0.14 -4.49
N SER A 3 -5.61 0.38 -4.47
CA SER A 3 -5.88 1.77 -4.88
C SER A 3 -5.30 2.74 -3.85
N ARG A 4 -4.82 3.92 -4.31
CA ARG A 4 -4.36 5.01 -3.44
C ARG A 4 -5.41 5.42 -2.40
N ILE A 5 -6.68 5.43 -2.78
CA ILE A 5 -7.80 5.73 -1.86
C ILE A 5 -7.99 4.63 -0.80
N MET A 6 -7.71 3.37 -1.12
CA MET A 6 -7.75 2.29 -0.14
C MET A 6 -6.66 2.47 0.92
N HIS A 7 -5.43 2.78 0.50
CA HIS A 7 -4.34 3.11 1.43
C HIS A 7 -4.66 4.31 2.31
N LEU A 8 -5.23 5.39 1.75
CA LEU A 8 -5.67 6.56 2.55
C LEU A 8 -6.82 6.24 3.51
N CYS A 9 -7.69 5.30 3.15
CA CYS A 9 -8.72 4.82 4.05
C CYS A 9 -8.12 4.05 5.23
N ILE A 10 -7.15 3.17 4.97
CA ILE A 10 -6.48 2.40 6.02
C ILE A 10 -5.69 3.36 6.93
N SER A 11 -4.98 4.33 6.37
CA SER A 11 -4.27 5.34 7.16
C SER A 11 -5.23 6.13 8.05
N ARG A 12 -6.42 6.49 7.53
CA ARG A 12 -7.45 7.22 8.29
C ARG A 12 -7.95 6.44 9.50
N GLU A 13 -8.14 5.14 9.36
CA GLU A 13 -8.53 4.28 10.48
C GLU A 13 -7.39 4.11 11.50
N LEU A 14 -6.15 3.95 11.01
CA LEU A 14 -4.96 3.83 11.85
C LEU A 14 -4.64 5.13 12.62
N GLU A 15 -4.99 6.31 12.11
CA GLU A 15 -4.81 7.59 12.82
C GLU A 15 -5.45 7.58 14.22
N GLY A 16 -6.63 6.96 14.37
CA GLY A 16 -7.33 6.89 15.65
C GLY A 16 -6.61 6.00 16.68
N ILE A 17 -5.81 5.06 16.20
CA ILE A 17 -5.09 4.05 16.99
C ILE A 17 -3.67 4.55 17.31
N ILE A 18 -2.94 4.94 16.27
CA ILE A 18 -1.52 5.30 16.33
C ILE A 18 -1.33 6.74 16.84
N ARG A 19 -2.26 7.63 16.51
CA ARG A 19 -2.22 9.07 16.84
C ARG A 19 -0.89 9.72 16.38
N PRO A 20 -0.59 9.70 15.06
CA PRO A 20 0.62 10.32 14.52
C PRO A 20 0.68 11.82 14.85
N ASP A 21 1.85 12.34 15.16
CA ASP A 21 2.03 13.78 15.44
C ASP A 21 1.79 14.59 14.15
N ASN A 22 2.26 14.07 13.01
CA ASN A 22 1.99 14.64 11.69
C ASN A 22 1.16 13.69 10.81
N VAL A 23 -0.17 13.88 10.86
CA VAL A 23 -1.14 13.14 10.05
C VAL A 23 -0.90 13.26 8.55
N ASN A 24 -0.51 14.45 8.04
CA ASN A 24 -0.24 14.61 6.60
C ASN A 24 0.93 13.72 6.18
N ASN A 25 2.04 13.75 6.92
CA ASN A 25 3.20 12.90 6.65
C ASN A 25 2.86 11.40 6.71
N PHE A 26 2.05 11.01 7.69
CA PHE A 26 1.59 9.62 7.83
C PHE A 26 0.81 9.15 6.60
N ARG A 27 -0.16 9.95 6.14
CA ARG A 27 -0.95 9.67 4.93
C ARG A 27 -0.10 9.68 3.67
N ILE A 28 0.83 10.64 3.54
CA ILE A 28 1.78 10.67 2.42
C ILE A 28 2.58 9.37 2.39
N GLY A 29 3.10 8.90 3.53
CA GLY A 29 3.81 7.63 3.61
C GLY A 29 3.01 6.45 3.04
N HIS A 30 1.70 6.38 3.33
CA HIS A 30 0.83 5.30 2.84
C HIS A 30 0.64 5.27 1.32
N ILE A 31 0.89 6.36 0.61
CA ILE A 31 0.71 6.44 -0.85
C ILE A 31 2.02 6.71 -1.60
N LEU A 32 3.11 6.97 -0.87
CA LEU A 32 4.38 7.39 -1.46
C LEU A 32 5.01 6.33 -2.39
N PRO A 33 4.97 5.01 -2.09
CA PRO A 33 5.51 3.99 -2.99
C PRO A 33 4.92 4.05 -4.41
N ASP A 34 3.69 4.55 -4.56
CA ASP A 34 2.99 4.68 -5.84
C ASP A 34 3.33 5.98 -6.59
N ALA A 35 4.07 6.91 -5.98
CA ALA A 35 4.45 8.22 -6.55
C ALA A 35 5.60 8.15 -7.57
N VAL A 36 5.50 7.18 -8.47
CA VAL A 36 6.36 7.00 -9.65
C VAL A 36 5.48 7.10 -10.90
N ILE A 37 5.63 8.20 -11.64
CA ILE A 37 4.82 8.54 -12.82
C ILE A 37 5.64 8.38 -14.10
N LYS A 38 6.84 8.97 -14.18
CA LYS A 38 7.60 9.06 -15.44
C LYS A 38 8.50 7.86 -15.70
N ALA A 39 8.99 7.20 -14.65
CA ALA A 39 9.88 6.05 -14.81
C ALA A 39 9.12 4.78 -15.21
N ASP A 40 9.83 3.90 -15.94
CA ASP A 40 9.39 2.52 -16.11
C ASP A 40 9.36 1.83 -14.74
N LYS A 41 8.16 1.48 -14.27
CA LYS A 41 7.93 0.85 -12.97
C LYS A 41 8.64 -0.50 -12.82
N LYS A 42 9.11 -1.11 -13.91
CA LYS A 42 9.95 -2.32 -13.85
C LYS A 42 11.40 -2.04 -13.49
N GLN A 43 11.87 -0.80 -13.70
CA GLN A 43 13.25 -0.39 -13.47
C GLN A 43 13.45 0.25 -12.09
N VAL A 44 12.37 0.55 -11.38
CA VAL A 44 12.39 1.10 -10.03
C VAL A 44 11.77 0.12 -9.04
N ASN A 45 12.35 0.02 -7.85
CA ASN A 45 11.85 -0.88 -6.81
C ASN A 45 11.31 -0.12 -5.59
N THR A 46 10.36 0.78 -5.80
CA THR A 46 9.72 1.56 -4.72
C THR A 46 8.77 0.74 -3.87
N HIS A 47 8.42 -0.49 -4.25
CA HIS A 47 7.62 -1.39 -3.42
C HIS A 47 8.46 -2.48 -2.75
N PHE A 48 9.79 -2.40 -2.80
CA PHE A 48 10.69 -3.39 -2.19
C PHE A 48 10.33 -4.82 -2.63
N ILE A 49 9.96 -5.01 -3.89
CA ILE A 49 9.57 -6.31 -4.43
C ILE A 49 10.78 -7.23 -4.38
N ARG A 50 10.64 -8.34 -3.66
CA ARG A 50 11.56 -9.47 -3.69
C ARG A 50 10.83 -10.71 -4.15
N ALA A 51 11.49 -11.48 -5.01
CA ALA A 51 11.05 -12.81 -5.41
C ALA A 51 12.05 -13.85 -4.87
N PHE A 52 11.55 -15.01 -4.44
CA PHE A 52 12.37 -16.10 -3.96
C PHE A 52 11.71 -17.46 -4.22
N GLU A 53 12.50 -18.52 -4.15
CA GLU A 53 12.03 -19.90 -4.23
C GLU A 53 12.12 -20.56 -2.85
N GLU A 54 11.10 -21.33 -2.49
CA GLU A 54 11.09 -22.13 -1.27
C GLU A 54 10.33 -23.43 -1.51
N LYS A 55 10.97 -24.57 -1.24
CA LYS A 55 10.39 -25.92 -1.42
C LYS A 55 9.82 -26.16 -2.83
N GLY A 56 10.52 -25.68 -3.87
CA GLY A 56 10.10 -25.85 -5.27
C GLY A 56 8.92 -24.97 -5.71
N LYS A 57 8.54 -23.99 -4.88
CA LYS A 57 7.51 -22.99 -5.19
C LYS A 57 8.12 -21.60 -5.22
N TYR A 58 7.56 -20.72 -6.05
CA TYR A 58 8.01 -19.35 -6.18
C TYR A 58 7.08 -18.39 -5.44
N TYR A 59 7.67 -17.42 -4.76
CA TYR A 59 6.97 -16.43 -3.97
C TYR A 59 7.40 -15.02 -4.35
N LYS A 60 6.51 -14.06 -4.15
CA LYS A 60 6.81 -12.62 -4.13
C LYS A 60 6.36 -12.01 -2.82
N ILE A 61 7.07 -10.96 -2.41
CA ILE A 61 6.75 -10.17 -1.24
C ILE A 61 7.10 -8.70 -1.51
N PHE A 62 6.32 -7.78 -0.94
CA PHE A 62 6.76 -6.39 -0.75
C PHE A 62 7.51 -6.36 0.56
N ASP A 63 8.84 -6.28 0.50
CA ASP A 63 9.71 -6.62 1.60
C ASP A 63 9.74 -5.52 2.68
N TYR A 64 8.71 -5.54 3.52
CA TYR A 64 8.55 -4.62 4.63
C TYR A 64 9.66 -4.81 5.68
N TYR A 65 10.21 -6.03 5.83
CA TYR A 65 11.35 -6.28 6.69
C TYR A 65 12.62 -5.57 6.22
N ALA A 66 12.97 -5.71 4.94
CA ALA A 66 14.12 -5.01 4.37
C ALA A 66 13.95 -3.48 4.45
N PHE A 67 12.74 -2.96 4.26
CA PHE A 67 12.45 -1.54 4.48
C PHE A 67 12.64 -1.14 5.95
N TYR A 68 12.08 -1.91 6.88
CA TYR A 68 12.21 -1.66 8.31
C TYR A 68 13.68 -1.67 8.73
N ASP A 69 14.47 -2.66 8.32
CA ASP A 69 15.88 -2.76 8.65
C ASP A 69 16.69 -1.59 8.09
N ARG A 70 16.42 -1.18 6.85
CA ARG A 70 17.09 -0.02 6.23
C ARG A 70 16.80 1.29 6.97
N PHE A 71 15.62 1.44 7.55
CA PHE A 71 15.16 2.69 8.17
C PHE A 71 14.80 2.56 9.65
N ARG A 72 15.33 1.53 10.33
CA ARG A 72 14.98 1.14 11.70
C ARG A 72 15.11 2.30 12.68
N ASP A 73 16.15 3.12 12.50
CA ASP A 73 16.41 4.26 13.38
C ASP A 73 15.36 5.38 13.23
N VAL A 74 14.69 5.51 12.09
CA VAL A 74 13.78 6.65 11.82
C VAL A 74 12.31 6.28 11.76
N ILE A 75 11.99 5.00 11.55
CA ILE A 75 10.62 4.54 11.28
C ILE A 75 9.61 4.91 12.36
N LEU A 76 9.99 4.84 13.65
CA LEU A 76 9.13 5.20 14.77
C LEU A 76 9.13 6.71 15.10
N ARG A 77 10.01 7.48 14.44
CA ARG A 77 10.21 8.92 14.71
C ARG A 77 9.77 9.81 13.55
N ASN A 78 9.36 9.22 12.43
CA ASN A 78 8.96 9.95 11.24
C ASN A 78 7.84 9.20 10.51
N GLU A 79 6.68 9.84 10.43
CA GLU A 79 5.45 9.23 9.97
C GLU A 79 5.44 8.93 8.46
N VAL A 80 6.29 9.58 7.66
CA VAL A 80 6.45 9.20 6.25
C VAL A 80 6.98 7.77 6.16
N PHE A 81 7.97 7.42 6.98
CA PHE A 81 8.57 6.08 6.99
C PHE A 81 7.60 5.06 7.58
N LEU A 82 6.90 5.41 8.66
CA LEU A 82 5.89 4.52 9.24
C LEU A 82 4.75 4.22 8.27
N GLY A 83 4.23 5.25 7.58
CA GLY A 83 3.20 5.07 6.57
C GLY A 83 3.67 4.25 5.38
N TYR A 84 4.92 4.45 4.93
CA TYR A 84 5.51 3.66 3.86
C TYR A 84 5.64 2.18 4.27
N TYR A 85 6.07 1.92 5.51
CA TYR A 85 6.15 0.57 6.04
C TYR A 85 4.79 -0.13 6.01
N PHE A 86 3.72 0.54 6.44
CA PHE A 86 2.37 -0.02 6.37
C PHE A 86 1.87 -0.20 4.94
N HIS A 87 2.20 0.70 4.01
CA HIS A 87 1.88 0.49 2.58
C HIS A 87 2.38 -0.88 2.11
N LEU A 88 3.64 -1.24 2.40
CA LEU A 88 4.21 -2.52 1.99
C LEU A 88 3.45 -3.72 2.59
N ILE A 89 3.06 -3.64 3.86
CA ILE A 89 2.23 -4.66 4.52
C ILE A 89 0.85 -4.77 3.86
N GLU A 90 0.20 -3.63 3.65
CA GLU A 90 -1.13 -3.52 3.03
C GLU A 90 -1.16 -4.11 1.63
N ASP A 91 -0.12 -3.87 0.85
CA ASP A 91 0.00 -4.39 -0.50
C ASP A 91 0.23 -5.91 -0.52
N ASN A 92 0.95 -6.47 0.46
CA ASN A 92 1.05 -7.92 0.60
C ASN A 92 -0.31 -8.55 0.95
N ILE A 93 -1.04 -7.93 1.89
CA ILE A 93 -2.39 -8.38 2.24
C ILE A 93 -3.30 -8.30 1.01
N PHE A 94 -3.22 -7.22 0.23
CA PHE A 94 -4.00 -7.05 -0.99
C PHE A 94 -3.73 -8.17 -2.01
N ARG A 95 -2.47 -8.57 -2.20
CA ARG A 95 -2.12 -9.69 -3.08
C ARG A 95 -2.65 -11.02 -2.58
N ASN A 96 -2.61 -11.26 -1.27
CA ASN A 96 -3.22 -12.46 -0.70
C ASN A 96 -4.74 -12.48 -0.89
N VAL A 97 -5.43 -11.34 -0.73
CA VAL A 97 -6.86 -11.27 -1.00
C VAL A 97 -7.16 -11.59 -2.47
N LEU A 98 -6.48 -10.95 -3.41
CA LEU A 98 -6.72 -11.20 -4.83
C LEU A 98 -6.44 -12.65 -5.23
N TYR A 99 -5.29 -13.17 -4.84
CA TYR A 99 -4.77 -14.40 -5.42
C TYR A 99 -5.12 -15.65 -4.63
N SER A 100 -5.16 -15.55 -3.31
CA SER A 100 -5.51 -16.66 -2.42
C SER A 100 -7.00 -16.65 -2.12
N ASP A 101 -7.52 -15.55 -1.57
CA ASP A 101 -8.90 -15.50 -1.06
C ASP A 101 -9.94 -15.48 -2.20
N LEU A 102 -9.65 -14.75 -3.29
CA LEU A 102 -10.50 -14.70 -4.49
C LEU A 102 -10.10 -15.67 -5.59
N ASN A 103 -9.05 -16.48 -5.40
CA ASN A 103 -8.56 -17.47 -6.36
C ASN A 103 -8.28 -16.91 -7.78
N MET A 104 -7.74 -15.68 -7.87
CA MET A 104 -7.46 -15.02 -9.16
C MET A 104 -6.05 -15.29 -9.71
N MET A 105 -5.34 -16.31 -9.20
CA MET A 105 -3.96 -16.59 -9.64
C MET A 105 -3.86 -16.92 -11.13
N ASN A 106 -4.86 -17.59 -11.71
CA ASN A 106 -4.93 -17.89 -13.14
C ASN A 106 -5.06 -16.65 -14.04
N ARG A 107 -5.50 -15.51 -13.49
CA ARG A 107 -5.62 -14.22 -14.20
C ARG A 107 -4.43 -13.28 -13.95
N ARG A 108 -3.40 -13.73 -13.23
CA ARG A 108 -2.23 -12.91 -12.96
C ARG A 108 -1.49 -12.55 -14.26
N GLY A 109 -1.35 -11.25 -14.52
CA GLY A 109 -0.72 -10.73 -15.73
C GLY A 109 -1.70 -10.55 -16.91
N ASP A 110 -2.96 -10.94 -16.76
CA ASP A 110 -4.01 -10.64 -17.74
C ASP A 110 -4.32 -9.14 -17.75
N SER A 111 -4.17 -8.52 -18.93
CA SER A 111 -4.49 -7.10 -19.13
C SER A 111 -5.99 -6.80 -19.03
N GLY A 112 -6.87 -7.77 -19.31
CA GLY A 112 -8.32 -7.67 -19.13
C GLY A 112 -8.67 -7.59 -17.65
N PHE A 113 -8.18 -8.54 -16.86
CA PHE A 113 -8.31 -8.54 -15.40
C PHE A 113 -7.84 -7.22 -14.77
N LEU A 114 -6.70 -6.70 -15.22
CA LEU A 114 -6.18 -5.43 -14.72
C LEU A 114 -7.12 -4.25 -15.02
N LYS A 115 -7.73 -4.21 -16.21
CA LYS A 115 -8.72 -3.18 -16.58
C LYS A 115 -9.99 -3.29 -15.75
N GLU A 116 -10.49 -4.49 -15.51
CA GLU A 116 -11.65 -4.76 -14.65
C GLU A 116 -11.36 -4.27 -13.23
N LEU A 117 -10.21 -4.63 -12.66
CA LEU A 117 -9.79 -4.22 -11.32
C LEU A 117 -9.66 -2.69 -11.19
N TYR A 118 -9.09 -2.01 -12.20
CA TYR A 118 -9.05 -0.54 -12.21
C TYR A 118 -10.44 0.09 -12.36
N SER A 119 -11.38 -0.58 -13.02
CA SER A 119 -12.77 -0.15 -13.08
C SER A 119 -13.41 -0.22 -11.69
N ASP A 120 -13.21 -1.31 -10.97
CA ASP A 120 -13.67 -1.48 -9.59
C ASP A 120 -13.10 -0.40 -8.67
N TYR A 121 -11.80 -0.09 -8.77
CA TYR A 121 -11.20 0.98 -7.98
C TYR A 121 -11.91 2.31 -8.15
N ARG A 122 -12.19 2.70 -9.40
CA ARG A 122 -12.88 3.97 -9.69
C ARG A 122 -14.27 4.04 -9.06
N ILE A 123 -15.02 2.94 -9.10
CA ILE A 123 -16.35 2.83 -8.48
C ILE A 123 -16.23 2.87 -6.96
N LEU A 124 -15.34 2.04 -6.40
CA LEU A 124 -15.11 1.93 -4.96
C LEU A 124 -14.58 3.22 -4.34
N ASN A 125 -13.74 3.98 -5.04
CA ASN A 125 -13.20 5.23 -4.52
C ASN A 125 -14.34 6.16 -4.06
N ASN A 126 -15.39 6.33 -4.86
CA ASN A 126 -16.56 7.14 -4.50
C ASN A 126 -17.29 6.61 -3.25
N ILE A 127 -17.38 5.28 -3.09
CA ILE A 127 -18.01 4.64 -1.93
C ILE A 127 -17.17 4.84 -0.67
N ILE A 128 -15.86 4.55 -0.76
CA ILE A 128 -14.89 4.66 0.33
C ILE A 128 -14.78 6.11 0.80
N ILE A 129 -14.62 7.07 -0.13
CA ILE A 129 -14.47 8.49 0.19
C ILE A 129 -15.67 8.99 1.00
N LYS A 130 -16.89 8.63 0.61
CA LYS A 130 -18.11 9.02 1.33
C LYS A 130 -18.21 8.35 2.68
N LYS A 131 -18.00 7.03 2.74
CA LYS A 131 -18.17 6.25 3.97
C LYS A 131 -17.17 6.65 5.05
N TYR A 132 -15.92 6.91 4.67
CA TYR A 132 -14.83 7.24 5.59
C TYR A 132 -14.53 8.75 5.66
N LEU A 133 -15.37 9.57 5.02
CA LEU A 133 -15.26 11.04 5.00
C LEU A 133 -13.87 11.53 4.59
N LEU A 134 -13.26 10.86 3.60
CA LEU A 134 -11.94 11.22 3.11
C LEU A 134 -11.99 12.58 2.41
N LYS A 135 -10.97 13.38 2.65
CA LYS A 135 -10.77 14.68 1.99
C LYS A 135 -9.48 14.63 1.19
N ASN A 136 -9.47 15.34 0.08
CA ASN A 136 -8.23 15.57 -0.65
C ASN A 136 -7.52 16.80 -0.08
N ASP A 137 -6.93 16.63 1.10
CA ASP A 137 -6.28 17.69 1.90
C ASP A 137 -4.77 17.48 2.06
N LEU A 138 -4.20 16.52 1.33
CA LEU A 138 -2.78 16.25 1.34
C LEU A 138 -1.98 17.36 0.68
N TYR A 139 -0.83 17.67 1.26
CA TYR A 139 0.10 18.65 0.72
C TYR A 139 1.53 18.14 0.79
N LEU A 140 2.37 18.63 -0.12
CA LEU A 140 3.81 18.35 -0.14
C LEU A 140 4.46 18.87 1.16
N PRO A 141 5.06 18.01 1.99
CA PRO A 141 5.79 18.47 3.17
C PRO A 141 6.98 19.35 2.77
N LYS A 142 7.22 20.47 3.48
CA LYS A 142 8.30 21.41 3.13
C LYS A 142 9.69 20.77 3.13
N SER A 143 9.94 19.85 4.06
CA SER A 143 11.20 19.11 4.19
C SER A 143 11.22 17.80 3.39
N PHE A 144 10.27 17.58 2.48
CA PHE A 144 10.17 16.33 1.74
C PHE A 144 11.40 16.10 0.85
N ALA A 145 11.93 17.14 0.20
CA ALA A 145 13.09 17.03 -0.68
C ALA A 145 14.34 16.50 0.04
N ASP A 146 14.54 16.92 1.29
CA ASP A 146 15.69 16.54 2.12
C ASP A 146 15.46 15.22 2.90
N CYS A 147 14.29 14.61 2.76
CA CYS A 147 13.95 13.39 3.46
C CYS A 147 14.75 12.20 2.90
N LYS A 148 15.39 11.41 3.77
CA LYS A 148 16.13 10.19 3.41
C LYS A 148 15.30 9.14 2.65
N ILE A 149 13.97 9.26 2.67
CA ILE A 149 13.10 8.40 1.87
C ILE A 149 13.41 8.52 0.37
N ASN A 150 13.92 9.68 -0.08
CA ASN A 150 14.31 9.92 -1.46
C ASN A 150 15.58 9.16 -1.89
N ASP A 151 16.32 8.56 -0.95
CA ASP A 151 17.42 7.63 -1.25
C ASP A 151 16.90 6.30 -1.85
N ILE A 152 15.59 6.04 -1.79
CA ILE A 152 14.95 4.91 -2.47
C ILE A 152 14.70 5.28 -3.93
N TYR A 153 14.10 6.44 -4.15
CA TYR A 153 13.76 6.98 -5.47
C TYR A 153 13.41 8.47 -5.32
N ASN A 154 13.67 9.28 -6.34
CA ASN A 154 13.24 10.67 -6.36
C ASN A 154 11.73 10.76 -6.70
N PHE A 155 10.88 10.65 -5.68
CA PHE A 155 9.43 10.57 -5.84
C PHE A 155 8.84 11.84 -6.45
N GLU A 156 7.90 11.66 -7.37
CA GLU A 156 7.27 12.75 -8.12
C GLU A 156 6.03 13.27 -7.37
N LEU A 157 6.19 13.57 -6.09
CA LEU A 157 5.08 13.76 -5.16
C LEU A 157 4.16 14.92 -5.55
N THR A 158 4.70 16.02 -6.09
CA THR A 158 3.89 17.16 -6.57
C THR A 158 2.93 16.73 -7.68
N ASP A 159 3.46 16.12 -8.74
CA ASP A 159 2.68 15.64 -9.89
C ASP A 159 1.69 14.56 -9.44
N PHE A 160 2.11 13.70 -8.50
CA PHE A 160 1.30 12.62 -7.96
C PHE A 160 0.09 13.11 -7.14
N LEU A 161 0.28 14.15 -6.33
CA LEU A 161 -0.82 14.77 -5.56
C LEU A 161 -1.81 15.50 -6.47
N GLU A 162 -1.35 16.08 -7.58
CA GLU A 162 -2.27 16.59 -8.61
C GLU A 162 -3.08 15.47 -9.26
N ASP A 163 -2.44 14.37 -9.64
CA ASP A 163 -3.14 13.22 -10.21
C ASP A 163 -4.11 12.54 -9.23
N LEU A 164 -3.82 12.57 -7.92
CA LEU A 164 -4.70 12.06 -6.87
C LEU A 164 -6.07 12.75 -6.88
N LYS A 165 -6.17 14.02 -7.31
CA LYS A 165 -7.46 14.72 -7.42
C LYS A 165 -8.47 13.97 -8.29
N ARG A 166 -8.00 13.27 -9.32
CA ARG A 166 -8.85 12.50 -10.23
C ARG A 166 -9.48 11.29 -9.54
N ASP A 167 -8.85 10.75 -8.50
CA ASP A 167 -9.38 9.61 -7.74
C ASP A 167 -10.60 10.01 -6.89
N PHE A 168 -10.79 11.31 -6.62
CA PHE A 168 -11.95 11.85 -5.92
C PHE A 168 -13.14 12.16 -6.83
N HIS A 169 -13.00 11.96 -8.15
CA HIS A 169 -14.13 12.11 -9.06
C HIS A 169 -15.16 11.00 -8.86
N LYS A 170 -16.44 11.41 -8.81
CA LYS A 170 -17.55 10.47 -8.63
C LYS A 170 -17.74 9.64 -9.90
N ILE A 171 -17.61 8.32 -9.75
CA ILE A 171 -17.97 7.34 -10.77
C ILE A 171 -19.04 6.42 -10.17
N GLU A 172 -20.13 6.24 -10.89
CA GLU A 172 -21.22 5.33 -10.52
C GLU A 172 -21.01 3.97 -11.18
N GLY A 173 -21.50 2.92 -10.51
CA GLY A 173 -21.39 1.56 -10.99
C GLY A 173 -21.45 0.57 -9.83
N LYS A 174 -21.24 -0.70 -10.14
CA LYS A 174 -21.12 -1.79 -9.17
C LYS A 174 -19.78 -2.50 -9.42
N PRO A 175 -18.93 -2.67 -8.39
CA PRO A 175 -17.69 -3.42 -8.57
C PRO A 175 -17.98 -4.91 -8.81
N GLU A 176 -17.18 -5.54 -9.67
CA GLU A 176 -17.39 -6.93 -10.09
C GLU A 176 -16.44 -7.91 -9.40
N ILE A 177 -15.15 -7.57 -9.31
CA ILE A 177 -14.11 -8.42 -8.71
C ILE A 177 -13.94 -8.08 -7.24
N PHE A 178 -13.55 -6.83 -6.96
CA PHE A 178 -13.24 -6.34 -5.63
C PHE A 178 -14.46 -5.62 -5.09
N THR A 179 -15.38 -6.37 -4.48
CA THR A 179 -16.66 -5.82 -4.01
C THR A 179 -16.49 -4.95 -2.76
N GLU A 180 -17.55 -4.22 -2.38
CA GLU A 180 -17.59 -3.47 -1.12
C GLU A 180 -17.33 -4.36 0.10
N SER A 181 -17.93 -5.56 0.14
CA SER A 181 -17.72 -6.51 1.25
C SER A 181 -16.27 -6.99 1.34
N ILE A 182 -15.64 -7.28 0.19
CA ILE A 182 -14.23 -7.64 0.14
C ILE A 182 -13.36 -6.48 0.60
N THR A 183 -13.69 -5.26 0.18
CA THR A 183 -12.99 -4.03 0.57
C THR A 183 -13.04 -3.81 2.08
N GLU A 184 -14.21 -3.99 2.71
CA GLU A 184 -14.34 -3.86 4.16
C GLU A 184 -13.54 -4.92 4.93
N GLN A 185 -13.53 -6.17 4.45
CA GLN A 185 -12.75 -7.24 5.06
C GLN A 185 -11.25 -6.97 4.91
N TYR A 186 -10.81 -6.50 3.74
CA TYR A 186 -9.45 -6.07 3.48
C TYR A 186 -9.03 -4.96 4.44
N PHE A 187 -9.83 -3.90 4.61
CA PHE A 187 -9.52 -2.81 5.54
C PHE A 187 -9.41 -3.29 6.98
N LYS A 188 -10.38 -4.09 7.45
CA LYS A 188 -10.34 -4.66 8.81
C LYS A 188 -9.07 -5.49 9.04
N ARG A 189 -8.66 -6.28 8.03
CA ARG A 189 -7.44 -7.09 8.11
C ARG A 189 -6.19 -6.21 8.15
N CYS A 190 -6.08 -5.22 7.28
CA CYS A 190 -4.97 -4.26 7.27
C CYS A 190 -4.86 -3.49 8.58
N VAL A 191 -5.93 -2.84 9.04
CA VAL A 191 -5.95 -2.07 10.28
C VAL A 191 -5.55 -2.95 11.47
N LYS A 192 -6.11 -4.15 11.58
CA LYS A 192 -5.75 -5.10 12.65
C LYS A 192 -4.26 -5.46 12.62
N ILE A 193 -3.76 -5.89 11.46
CA ILE A 193 -2.36 -6.35 11.33
C ILE A 193 -1.40 -5.18 11.57
N CYS A 194 -1.59 -4.05 10.90
CA CYS A 194 -0.71 -2.88 11.04
C CYS A 194 -0.72 -2.34 12.48
N SER A 195 -1.85 -2.37 13.19
CA SER A 195 -1.92 -1.94 14.60
C SER A 195 -1.12 -2.86 15.54
N VAL A 196 -1.22 -4.18 15.36
CA VAL A 196 -0.48 -5.14 16.19
C VAL A 196 1.01 -5.12 15.86
N GLU A 197 1.35 -4.97 14.58
CA GLU A 197 2.72 -4.80 14.13
C GLU A 197 3.32 -3.51 14.70
N TYR A 198 2.60 -2.39 14.68
CA TYR A 198 3.02 -1.12 15.29
C TYR A 198 3.40 -1.29 16.76
N GLU A 199 2.53 -1.91 17.56
CA GLU A 199 2.80 -2.14 18.98
C GLU A 199 4.00 -3.07 19.21
N SER A 200 4.26 -3.99 18.28
CA SER A 200 5.40 -4.90 18.35
C SER A 200 6.73 -4.19 18.02
N ILE A 201 6.77 -3.40 16.95
CA ILE A 201 7.99 -2.67 16.56
C ILE A 201 8.39 -1.61 17.58
N ARG A 202 7.43 -1.02 18.29
CA ARG A 202 7.69 -0.14 19.44
C ARG A 202 8.41 -0.84 20.59
N GLN A 203 8.29 -2.16 20.69
CA GLN A 203 8.97 -2.99 21.68
C GLN A 203 10.26 -3.61 21.11
N GLY A 204 10.69 -3.19 19.92
CA GLY A 204 11.88 -3.75 19.25
C GLY A 204 11.69 -5.16 18.72
N LYS A 205 10.44 -5.59 18.48
CA LYS A 205 10.07 -6.91 17.95
C LYS A 205 9.23 -6.77 16.69
N HIS A 206 8.97 -7.87 16.01
CA HIS A 206 7.97 -7.92 14.94
C HIS A 206 6.85 -8.88 15.31
N PHE A 207 5.62 -8.53 14.97
CA PHE A 207 4.49 -9.45 15.05
C PHE A 207 4.48 -10.37 13.83
N LEU A 208 4.63 -9.79 12.64
CA LEU A 208 4.74 -10.54 11.39
C LEU A 208 6.16 -11.10 11.23
N SER A 209 6.32 -12.33 10.75
CA SER A 209 7.63 -12.86 10.33
C SER A 209 8.01 -12.44 8.91
N GLU A 210 9.31 -12.43 8.57
CA GLU A 210 9.85 -11.91 7.29
C GLU A 210 9.06 -12.33 6.04
N LYS A 211 8.64 -13.60 5.98
CA LYS A 211 7.96 -14.18 4.82
C LYS A 211 6.46 -14.43 5.04
N GLU A 212 5.89 -14.00 6.17
CA GLU A 212 4.52 -14.37 6.58
C GLU A 212 3.45 -13.99 5.55
N LEU A 213 3.62 -12.82 4.93
CA LEU A 213 2.68 -12.29 3.95
C LEU A 213 3.12 -12.51 2.50
N ALA A 214 4.18 -13.30 2.28
CA ALA A 214 4.62 -13.65 0.93
C ALA A 214 3.50 -14.43 0.21
N PHE A 215 3.31 -14.14 -1.08
CA PHE A 215 2.26 -14.75 -1.89
C PHE A 215 2.88 -15.58 -3.02
N GLU A 216 2.30 -16.76 -3.26
CA GLU A 216 2.75 -17.69 -4.28
C GLU A 216 2.54 -17.11 -5.70
N ILE A 217 3.45 -17.43 -6.61
CA ILE A 217 3.40 -17.05 -8.02
C ILE A 217 3.78 -18.25 -8.90
N ASN A 218 3.26 -18.29 -10.12
CA ASN A 218 3.52 -19.38 -11.09
C ASN A 218 4.95 -19.41 -11.67
N GLY A 219 5.89 -18.64 -11.13
CA GLY A 219 7.27 -18.50 -11.64
C GLY A 219 7.88 -17.11 -11.42
N ILE A 220 9.21 -17.03 -11.35
CA ILE A 220 9.96 -15.76 -11.33
C ILE A 220 10.07 -15.26 -12.77
N ASN A 221 9.04 -14.57 -13.26
CA ASN A 221 9.26 -13.71 -14.43
C ASN A 221 10.03 -12.46 -13.96
N PRO A 222 11.16 -12.12 -14.63
CA PRO A 222 11.93 -10.91 -14.37
C PRO A 222 11.11 -9.63 -14.56
#